data_AF-A0A1J9P8Q4-F1
#
_entry.id   AF-A0A1J9P8Q4-F1
#
_cell.length_a   1.000
_cell.length_b   1.000
_cell.length_c   1.000
_cell.angle_alpha   90.00
_cell.angle_beta   90.00
_cell.angle_gamma   90.00
#
_symmetry.space_group_name_H-M   'P 1'
#
loop_
_entity.id
_entity.type
_entity.pdbx_description
1 polymer ?
#
loop_
_entity_poly.entity_id
_entity_poly.type
_entity_poly.pdbx_seq_one_letter_code
_entity_poly.pdbx_strand_id
1 'polypeptide(L)'
;MFLAAGIPRSFQNYGDEQSMYFIPPQLPKDLGTVDADEHAIACEQFRRRHVHFFYLGFTQKLNEPHSEALEQEFGLLSCRIFDNAGSPWEGLNTPLQVDIAQVSQNWSKIAAVHSDGSLSACPVVISEQDAQKRAAQDDSLRDVDTELEQINGFLGVGPDGWISNELFEQAKERAQSIKAEGFAAVDDDPWLRRMTEQHWPFDDYNEDE
;
A
#
# COMPACT_ATOMS: atom_id res chain seq x y z
N MET A 1 11.88 11.75 19.25
CA MET A 1 11.05 11.23 18.14
C MET A 1 11.67 11.70 16.85
N PHE A 2 12.06 10.78 15.96
CA PHE A 2 12.70 11.09 14.68
C PHE A 2 11.70 10.85 13.54
N LEU A 3 10.94 11.87 13.16
CA LEU A 3 9.88 11.74 12.14
C LEU A 3 10.40 11.47 10.72
N ALA A 4 11.67 11.80 10.47
CA ALA A 4 12.34 11.48 9.22
C ALA A 4 13.01 10.09 9.24
N ALA A 5 12.94 9.36 10.36
CA ALA A 5 13.52 8.03 10.46
C ALA A 5 12.56 7.01 9.85
N GLY A 6 12.87 6.58 8.63
CA GLY A 6 12.14 5.53 7.94
C GLY A 6 13.04 4.75 6.99
N ILE A 7 12.47 3.70 6.40
CA ILE A 7 13.10 2.98 5.29
C ILE A 7 12.63 3.65 4.00
N PRO A 8 13.54 4.18 3.15
CA PRO A 8 13.17 4.74 1.87
C PRO A 8 12.32 3.76 1.05
N ARG A 9 11.31 4.26 0.32
CA ARG A 9 10.39 3.42 -0.47
C ARG A 9 11.11 2.41 -1.37
N SER A 10 12.23 2.81 -1.96
CA SER A 10 13.05 1.94 -2.82
C SER A 10 13.67 0.72 -2.12
N PHE A 11 13.78 0.76 -0.78
CA PHE A 11 14.37 -0.29 0.05
C PHE A 11 13.34 -0.92 1.02
N GLN A 12 12.11 -0.42 1.03
CA GLN A 12 11.06 -0.84 1.95
C GLN A 12 10.37 -2.12 1.43
N ASN A 13 10.11 -3.05 2.34
CA ASN A 13 9.41 -4.30 2.04
C ASN A 13 8.51 -4.76 3.21
N TYR A 14 7.73 -3.84 3.77
CA TYR A 14 6.72 -4.16 4.80
C TYR A 14 5.62 -5.04 4.23
N GLY A 15 5.03 -5.87 5.07
CA GLY A 15 4.02 -6.87 4.67
C GLY A 15 4.61 -8.21 4.24
N ASP A 16 5.93 -8.29 4.03
CA ASP A 16 6.63 -9.55 3.76
C ASP A 16 7.19 -10.16 5.05
N GLU A 17 6.70 -11.35 5.43
CA GLU A 17 7.09 -12.02 6.68
C GLU A 17 8.61 -12.27 6.77
N GLN A 18 9.25 -12.67 5.66
CA GLN A 18 10.69 -12.95 5.67
C GLN A 18 11.51 -11.69 5.95
N SER A 19 11.10 -10.56 5.38
CA SER A 19 11.68 -9.25 5.63
C SER A 19 11.47 -8.81 7.08
N MET A 20 10.26 -9.03 7.63
CA MET A 20 9.97 -8.74 9.05
C MET A 20 10.86 -9.51 10.01
N TYR A 21 11.11 -10.80 9.74
CA TYR A 21 12.00 -11.64 10.54
C TYR A 21 13.48 -11.49 10.19
N PHE A 22 13.83 -10.54 9.32
CA PHE A 22 15.20 -10.28 8.89
C PHE A 22 15.91 -11.54 8.38
N ILE A 23 15.19 -12.38 7.62
CA ILE A 23 15.71 -13.63 7.07
C ILE A 23 16.56 -13.32 5.82
N PRO A 24 17.79 -13.83 5.72
CA PRO A 24 18.62 -13.65 4.52
C PRO A 24 17.90 -14.17 3.26
N PRO A 25 17.67 -13.32 2.25
CA PRO A 25 16.91 -13.70 1.08
C PRO A 25 17.64 -14.75 0.26
N GLN A 26 16.90 -15.77 -0.15
CA GLN A 26 17.40 -16.87 -0.99
C GLN A 26 16.78 -16.76 -2.37
N LEU A 27 17.58 -17.03 -3.40
CA LEU A 27 17.09 -17.11 -4.77
C LEU A 27 16.18 -18.35 -4.89
N PRO A 28 14.96 -18.22 -5.44
CA PRO A 28 14.09 -19.38 -5.66
C PRO A 28 14.78 -20.41 -6.56
N LYS A 29 14.69 -21.70 -6.18
CA LYS A 29 15.44 -22.79 -6.83
C LYS A 29 14.81 -23.24 -8.15
N ASP A 30 13.56 -22.89 -8.33
CA ASP A 30 12.62 -23.25 -9.39
C ASP A 30 12.40 -22.14 -10.42
N LEU A 31 13.18 -21.05 -10.36
CA LEU A 31 13.11 -19.96 -11.34
C LEU A 31 13.20 -20.47 -12.79
N GLY A 32 14.04 -21.46 -13.08
CA GLY A 32 14.19 -21.98 -14.44
C GLY A 32 13.02 -22.81 -14.97
N THR A 33 11.98 -23.06 -14.15
CA THR A 33 10.86 -23.96 -14.48
C THR A 33 9.49 -23.29 -14.49
N VAL A 34 9.38 -22.06 -14.00
CA VAL A 34 8.14 -21.29 -13.98
C VAL A 34 7.95 -20.51 -15.30
N ASP A 35 6.73 -20.07 -15.60
CA ASP A 35 6.49 -19.23 -16.77
C ASP A 35 7.11 -17.83 -16.61
N ALA A 36 7.06 -17.02 -17.67
CA ALA A 36 7.74 -15.73 -17.70
C ALA A 36 7.20 -14.73 -16.66
N ASP A 37 5.91 -14.76 -16.36
CA ASP A 37 5.27 -13.82 -15.44
C ASP A 37 5.56 -14.25 -14.00
N GLU A 38 5.41 -15.54 -13.69
CA GLU A 38 5.82 -16.12 -12.40
C GLU A 38 7.31 -15.89 -12.13
N HIS A 39 8.16 -16.04 -13.15
CA HIS A 39 9.59 -15.76 -13.07
C HIS A 39 9.87 -14.29 -12.73
N ALA A 40 9.16 -13.35 -13.38
CA ALA A 40 9.31 -11.92 -13.15
C ALA A 40 8.89 -11.54 -11.72
N ILE A 41 7.75 -12.06 -11.25
CA ILE A 41 7.25 -11.84 -9.88
C ILE A 41 8.25 -12.38 -8.85
N ALA A 42 8.75 -13.60 -9.05
CA ALA A 42 9.71 -14.22 -8.15
C ALA A 42 11.05 -13.45 -8.10
N CYS A 43 11.53 -12.97 -9.25
CA CYS A 43 12.72 -12.12 -9.34
C CYS A 43 12.52 -10.78 -8.63
N GLU A 44 11.37 -10.14 -8.81
CA GLU A 44 11.07 -8.86 -8.17
C GLU A 44 10.93 -9.01 -6.65
N GLN A 45 10.24 -10.05 -6.18
CA GLN A 45 10.16 -10.38 -4.76
C GLN A 45 11.54 -10.63 -4.14
N PHE A 46 12.39 -11.41 -4.83
CA PHE A 46 13.77 -11.59 -4.38
C PHE A 46 14.53 -10.27 -4.32
N ARG A 47 14.42 -9.42 -5.36
CA ARG A 47 15.07 -8.11 -5.41
C ARG A 47 14.63 -7.23 -4.23
N ARG A 48 13.33 -7.14 -3.95
CA ARG A 48 12.77 -6.36 -2.83
C ARG A 48 13.29 -6.84 -1.48
N ARG A 49 13.24 -8.14 -1.22
CA ARG A 49 13.81 -8.74 0.01
C ARG A 49 15.31 -8.48 0.12
N HIS A 50 16.04 -8.62 -0.99
CA HIS A 50 17.49 -8.40 -1.06
C HIS A 50 17.87 -6.97 -0.68
N VAL A 51 17.28 -5.96 -1.33
CA VAL A 51 17.61 -4.57 -1.03
C VAL A 51 17.19 -4.18 0.39
N HIS A 52 16.06 -4.68 0.87
CA HIS A 52 15.57 -4.44 2.23
C HIS A 52 16.52 -5.01 3.28
N PHE A 53 16.91 -6.28 3.13
CA PHE A 53 17.83 -6.98 4.03
C PHE A 53 19.16 -6.23 4.16
N PHE A 54 19.77 -5.84 3.03
CA PHE A 54 21.04 -5.12 3.07
C PHE A 54 20.89 -3.70 3.60
N TYR A 55 19.81 -2.99 3.27
CA TYR A 55 19.57 -1.66 3.83
C TYR A 55 19.51 -1.71 5.36
N LEU A 56 18.73 -2.62 5.93
CA LEU A 56 18.61 -2.79 7.37
C LEU A 56 19.95 -3.21 8.00
N GLY A 57 20.63 -4.21 7.44
CA GLY A 57 21.91 -4.68 7.97
C GLY A 57 23.03 -3.62 7.92
N PHE A 58 23.10 -2.84 6.84
CA PHE A 58 24.05 -1.72 6.76
C PHE A 58 23.65 -0.55 7.65
N THR A 59 22.35 -0.27 7.80
CA THR A 59 21.86 0.76 8.73
C THR A 59 22.27 0.41 10.16
N GLN A 60 22.02 -0.82 10.59
CA GLN A 60 22.40 -1.30 11.92
C GLN A 60 23.91 -1.20 12.16
N LYS A 61 24.73 -1.48 11.14
CA LYS A 61 26.18 -1.49 11.28
C LYS A 61 26.83 -0.10 11.17
N LEU A 62 26.28 0.78 10.34
CA LEU A 62 26.94 2.03 9.92
C LEU A 62 26.24 3.28 10.44
N ASN A 63 25.02 3.18 10.95
CA ASN A 63 24.22 4.31 11.42
C ASN A 63 23.36 3.90 12.63
N GLU A 64 24.02 3.70 13.77
CA GLU A 64 23.40 3.33 15.04
C GLU A 64 22.22 4.26 15.42
N PRO A 65 22.31 5.60 15.34
CA PRO A 65 21.17 6.47 15.65
C PRO A 65 19.94 6.21 14.78
N HIS A 66 20.12 5.88 13.50
CA HIS A 66 19.01 5.54 12.60
C HIS A 66 18.44 4.16 12.90
N SER A 67 19.29 3.19 13.26
CA SER A 67 18.84 1.87 13.70
C SER A 67 17.97 1.96 14.95
N GLU A 68 18.42 2.70 15.97
CA GLU A 68 17.65 2.93 17.20
C GLU A 68 16.30 3.61 16.91
N ALA A 69 16.28 4.56 15.97
CA ALA A 69 15.05 5.24 15.57
C ALA A 69 14.07 4.29 14.85
N LEU A 70 14.56 3.35 14.03
CA LEU A 70 13.73 2.33 13.36
C LEU A 70 13.18 1.28 14.33
N GLU A 71 13.92 0.97 15.40
CA GLU A 71 13.53 0.01 16.43
C GLU A 71 12.56 0.58 17.47
N GLN A 72 12.35 1.90 17.47
CA GLN A 72 11.47 2.56 18.42
C GLN A 72 10.01 2.04 18.30
N GLU A 73 9.46 1.53 19.41
CA GLU A 73 8.04 1.16 19.51
C GLU A 73 7.18 2.38 19.13
N PHE A 74 6.33 2.25 18.09
CA PHE A 74 5.53 3.33 17.47
C PHE A 74 6.28 4.42 16.69
N GLY A 75 7.59 4.27 16.45
CA GLY A 75 8.35 5.18 15.59
C GLY A 75 7.78 5.22 14.17
N LEU A 76 7.53 4.04 13.58
CA LEU A 76 6.91 3.93 12.25
C LEU A 76 5.49 4.53 12.19
N LEU A 77 4.68 4.30 13.22
CA LEU A 77 3.33 4.89 13.29
C LEU A 77 3.39 6.43 13.34
N SER A 78 4.34 6.98 14.10
CA SER A 78 4.56 8.42 14.20
C SER A 78 5.06 9.04 12.89
N CYS A 79 5.92 8.35 12.15
CA CYS A 79 6.35 8.79 10.82
C CYS A 79 5.19 8.71 9.83
N ARG A 80 4.43 7.60 9.82
CA ARG A 80 3.31 7.38 8.90
C ARG A 80 2.20 8.43 9.06
N ILE A 81 1.79 8.72 10.30
CA ILE A 81 0.77 9.76 10.55
C ILE A 81 1.28 11.15 10.14
N PHE A 82 2.57 11.44 10.34
CA PHE A 82 3.18 12.70 9.91
C PHE A 82 3.18 12.83 8.39
N ASP A 83 3.60 11.78 7.67
CA ASP A 83 3.62 11.73 6.21
C ASP A 83 2.20 11.85 5.62
N ASN A 84 1.25 11.09 6.16
CA ASN A 84 -0.14 11.11 5.71
C ASN A 84 -0.84 12.44 6.03
N ALA A 85 -0.51 13.09 7.16
CA ALA A 85 -1.04 14.42 7.49
C ALA A 85 -0.38 15.55 6.69
N GLY A 86 0.86 15.35 6.23
CA GLY A 86 1.62 16.33 5.45
C GLY A 86 1.45 16.20 3.93
N SER A 87 0.90 15.10 3.45
CA SER A 87 0.69 14.86 2.02
C SER A 87 -0.43 15.77 1.45
N PRO A 88 -0.31 16.21 0.19
CA PRO A 88 -1.41 16.91 -0.49
C PRO A 88 -2.69 16.08 -0.48
N TRP A 89 -3.83 16.75 -0.43
CA TRP A 89 -5.12 16.07 -0.51
C TRP A 89 -5.37 15.57 -1.94
N GLU A 90 -5.44 14.25 -2.11
CA GLU A 90 -5.68 13.58 -3.41
C GLU A 90 -7.06 12.91 -3.49
N GLY A 91 -8.02 13.33 -2.65
CA GLY A 91 -9.40 12.81 -2.67
C GLY A 91 -9.69 11.68 -1.67
N LEU A 92 -8.66 11.09 -1.06
CA LEU A 92 -8.80 10.01 -0.09
C LEU A 92 -8.02 10.30 1.20
N ASN A 93 -8.63 10.07 2.37
CA ASN A 93 -7.96 10.18 3.67
C ASN A 93 -8.08 8.95 4.56
N THR A 94 -8.54 7.83 4.02
CA THR A 94 -8.65 6.57 4.78
C THR A 94 -7.33 6.22 5.48
N PRO A 95 -6.14 6.30 4.84
CA PRO A 95 -4.88 6.00 5.51
C PRO A 95 -4.62 6.89 6.73
N LEU A 96 -4.89 8.19 6.62
CA LEU A 96 -4.77 9.12 7.74
C LEU A 96 -5.80 8.82 8.84
N GLN A 97 -7.03 8.46 8.49
CA GLN A 97 -8.06 8.12 9.48
C GLN A 97 -7.72 6.85 10.28
N VAL A 98 -7.11 5.85 9.63
CA VAL A 98 -6.58 4.65 10.27
C VAL A 98 -5.43 5.01 11.20
N ASP A 99 -4.51 5.85 10.75
CA ASP A 99 -3.38 6.32 11.58
C ASP A 99 -3.83 7.04 12.83
N ILE A 100 -4.79 7.97 12.72
CA ILE A 100 -5.33 8.68 13.88
C ILE A 100 -5.99 7.69 14.84
N ALA A 101 -6.69 6.67 14.34
CA ALA A 101 -7.29 5.63 15.18
C ALA A 101 -6.22 4.82 15.94
N GLN A 102 -5.18 4.38 15.23
CA GLN A 102 -4.07 3.63 15.84
C GLN A 102 -3.29 4.47 16.85
N VAL A 103 -3.05 5.75 16.56
CA VAL A 103 -2.41 6.69 17.51
C VAL A 103 -3.31 6.90 18.73
N SER A 104 -4.62 7.07 18.55
CA SER A 104 -5.56 7.23 19.66
C SER A 104 -5.61 6.00 20.56
N GLN A 105 -5.59 4.79 19.99
CA GLN A 105 -5.60 3.53 20.75
C GLN A 105 -4.28 3.31 21.52
N ASN A 106 -3.16 3.80 21.00
CA ASN A 106 -1.83 3.65 21.59
C ASN A 106 -1.32 4.93 22.28
N TRP A 107 -2.21 5.89 22.57
CA TRP A 107 -1.84 7.22 23.04
C TRP A 107 -0.98 7.20 24.30
N SER A 108 -1.24 6.29 25.25
CA SER A 108 -0.47 6.16 26.48
C SER A 108 1.01 5.80 26.27
N LYS A 109 1.35 5.22 25.11
CA LYS A 109 2.71 4.84 24.74
C LYS A 109 3.39 5.89 23.85
N ILE A 110 2.62 6.74 23.18
CA ILE A 110 3.10 7.78 22.26
C ILE A 110 3.25 9.13 22.95
N ALA A 111 2.31 9.47 23.84
CA ALA A 111 2.25 10.76 24.50
C ALA A 111 3.45 10.97 25.42
N ALA A 112 4.02 12.17 25.36
CA ALA A 112 5.04 12.57 26.32
C ALA A 112 4.43 12.67 27.72
N VAL A 113 5.14 12.10 28.70
CA VAL A 113 4.83 12.26 30.12
C VAL A 113 5.30 13.65 30.55
N HIS A 114 4.43 14.40 31.21
CA HIS A 114 4.76 15.70 31.77
C HIS A 114 5.78 15.57 32.92
N SER A 115 6.41 16.69 33.28
CA SER A 115 7.41 16.74 34.36
C SER A 115 6.88 16.29 35.73
N ASP A 116 5.55 16.34 35.92
CA ASP A 116 4.84 15.90 37.12
C ASP A 116 4.41 14.42 37.07
N GLY A 117 4.78 13.69 36.01
CA GLY A 117 4.42 12.29 35.82
C GLY A 117 3.03 12.07 35.20
N SER A 118 2.28 13.13 34.89
CA SER A 118 0.96 12.99 34.25
C SER A 118 1.07 12.76 32.75
N LEU A 119 0.12 12.02 32.19
CA LEU A 119 -0.04 11.84 30.74
C LEU A 119 -1.08 12.83 30.23
N SER A 120 -0.76 13.53 29.14
CA SER A 120 -1.75 14.36 28.45
C SER A 120 -2.92 13.50 27.95
N ALA A 121 -4.13 14.05 27.98
CA ALA A 121 -5.28 13.40 27.36
C ALA A 121 -5.10 13.35 25.84
N CYS A 122 -5.59 12.29 25.20
CA CYS A 122 -5.58 12.19 23.75
C CYS A 122 -6.44 13.34 23.18
N PRO A 123 -5.92 14.14 22.22
CA PRO A 123 -6.67 15.27 21.66
C PRO A 123 -7.86 14.82 20.81
N VAL A 124 -7.87 13.56 20.38
CA VAL A 124 -8.93 12.97 19.56
C VAL A 124 -9.47 11.74 20.29
N VAL A 125 -10.79 11.59 20.30
CA VAL A 125 -11.46 10.39 20.84
C VAL A 125 -12.17 9.72 19.68
N ILE A 126 -11.81 8.48 19.41
CA ILE A 126 -12.42 7.64 18.38
C ILE A 126 -13.09 6.47 19.08
N SER A 127 -14.36 6.22 18.76
CA SER A 127 -15.05 5.05 19.29
C SER A 127 -14.45 3.77 18.69
N GLU A 128 -14.49 2.67 19.43
CA GLU A 128 -14.01 1.38 18.92
C GLU A 128 -14.73 0.98 17.63
N GLN A 129 -16.03 1.28 17.54
CA GLN A 129 -16.83 1.04 16.34
C GLN A 129 -16.32 1.83 15.12
N ASP A 130 -15.97 3.11 15.32
CA ASP A 130 -15.44 3.95 14.23
C ASP A 130 -14.03 3.50 13.81
N ALA A 131 -13.19 3.09 14.76
CA ALA A 131 -11.86 2.54 14.47
C ALA A 131 -11.97 1.26 13.62
N GLN A 132 -12.86 0.34 14.00
CA GLN A 132 -13.11 -0.90 13.25
C GLN A 132 -13.68 -0.61 11.86
N LYS A 133 -14.62 0.34 11.74
CA LYS A 133 -15.16 0.76 10.46
C LYS A 133 -14.07 1.28 9.52
N ARG A 134 -13.16 2.11 10.02
CA ARG A 134 -12.05 2.68 9.23
C ARG A 134 -11.06 1.60 8.81
N ALA A 135 -10.74 0.65 9.70
CA ALA A 135 -9.89 -0.49 9.37
C ALA A 135 -10.52 -1.33 8.25
N ALA A 136 -11.81 -1.65 8.35
CA ALA A 136 -12.52 -2.40 7.30
C ALA A 136 -12.57 -1.65 5.96
N GLN A 137 -12.66 -0.30 5.99
CA GLN A 137 -12.58 0.51 4.77
C GLN A 137 -11.18 0.50 4.15
N ASP A 138 -10.13 0.55 4.96
CA ASP A 138 -8.74 0.45 4.50
C ASP A 138 -8.45 -0.92 3.88
N ASP A 139 -8.90 -2.00 4.53
CA ASP A 139 -8.79 -3.36 3.99
C ASP A 139 -9.51 -3.47 2.64
N SER A 140 -10.74 -2.97 2.55
CA SER A 140 -11.50 -2.98 1.29
C SER A 140 -10.84 -2.17 0.18
N LEU A 141 -10.17 -1.06 0.50
CA LEU A 141 -9.43 -0.26 -0.49
C LEU A 141 -8.17 -1.00 -0.97
N ARG A 142 -7.45 -1.65 -0.05
CA ARG A 142 -6.27 -2.47 -0.41
C ARG A 142 -6.63 -3.63 -1.32
N ASP A 143 -7.80 -4.25 -1.12
CA ASP A 143 -8.29 -5.32 -1.99
C ASP A 143 -8.54 -4.78 -3.41
N VAL A 144 -9.23 -3.65 -3.52
CA VAL A 144 -9.48 -2.98 -4.81
C VAL A 144 -8.19 -2.52 -5.49
N ASP A 145 -7.23 -1.97 -4.74
CA ASP A 145 -5.91 -1.58 -5.28
C ASP A 145 -5.16 -2.79 -5.84
N THR A 146 -5.22 -3.94 -5.14
CA THR A 146 -4.59 -5.19 -5.58
C THR A 146 -5.23 -5.71 -6.88
N GLU A 147 -6.56 -5.67 -6.98
CA GLU A 147 -7.27 -6.03 -8.21
C GLU A 147 -6.90 -5.10 -9.36
N LEU A 148 -6.83 -3.79 -9.11
CA LEU A 148 -6.44 -2.80 -10.11
C LEU A 148 -4.99 -3.00 -10.58
N GLU A 149 -4.06 -3.31 -9.68
CA GLU A 149 -2.67 -3.65 -10.04
C GLU A 149 -2.61 -4.87 -10.95
N GLN A 150 -3.40 -5.92 -10.68
CA GLN A 150 -3.48 -7.10 -11.53
C GLN A 150 -4.03 -6.78 -12.91
N ILE A 151 -5.11 -5.97 -12.97
CA ILE A 151 -5.68 -5.51 -14.24
C ILE A 151 -4.66 -4.69 -15.02
N ASN A 152 -3.99 -3.73 -14.39
CA ASN A 152 -2.95 -2.93 -15.04
C ASN A 152 -1.80 -3.78 -15.56
N GLY A 153 -1.36 -4.79 -14.80
CA GLY A 153 -0.38 -5.77 -15.24
C GLY A 153 -0.83 -6.53 -16.48
N PHE A 154 -2.08 -7.01 -16.50
CA PHE A 154 -2.67 -7.67 -17.67
C PHE A 154 -2.77 -6.73 -18.88
N LEU A 155 -3.16 -5.47 -18.66
CA LEU A 155 -3.22 -4.46 -19.72
C LEU A 155 -1.83 -4.04 -20.23
N GLY A 156 -0.78 -4.28 -19.44
CA GLY A 156 0.57 -3.80 -19.74
C GLY A 156 0.74 -2.30 -19.47
N VAL A 157 -0.05 -1.77 -18.54
CA VAL A 157 -0.10 -0.34 -18.18
C VAL A 157 0.77 -0.11 -16.95
N GLY A 158 1.59 0.95 -17.01
CA GLY A 158 2.43 1.40 -15.91
C GLY A 158 1.61 1.96 -14.74
N PRO A 159 2.22 2.13 -13.55
CA PRO A 159 1.54 2.69 -12.38
C PRO A 159 1.08 4.15 -12.56
N ASP A 160 1.62 4.84 -13.56
CA ASP A 160 1.25 6.19 -13.98
C ASP A 160 0.20 6.21 -15.12
N GLY A 161 -0.37 5.04 -15.45
CA GLY A 161 -1.29 4.90 -16.57
C GLY A 161 -0.61 4.90 -17.94
N TRP A 162 0.73 4.91 -17.99
CA TRP A 162 1.46 5.00 -19.25
C TRP A 162 1.61 3.65 -19.95
N ILE A 163 1.59 3.67 -21.29
CA ILE A 163 1.89 2.52 -22.14
C ILE A 163 2.65 2.95 -23.40
N SER A 164 3.51 2.06 -23.92
CA SER A 164 4.22 2.31 -25.18
C SER A 164 3.25 2.30 -26.37
N ASN A 165 3.58 3.07 -27.41
CA ASN A 165 2.77 3.13 -28.63
C ASN A 165 2.62 1.75 -29.31
N GLU A 166 3.65 0.91 -29.21
CA GLU A 166 3.66 -0.44 -29.80
C GLU A 166 2.66 -1.40 -29.13
N LEU A 167 2.39 -1.21 -27.84
CA LEU A 167 1.49 -2.06 -27.06
C LEU A 167 0.07 -1.48 -26.94
N PHE A 168 -0.15 -0.24 -27.39
CA PHE A 168 -1.39 0.50 -27.20
C PHE A 168 -2.63 -0.22 -27.76
N GLU A 169 -2.57 -0.69 -29.02
CA GLU A 169 -3.71 -1.38 -29.64
C GLU A 169 -4.01 -2.72 -28.93
N GLN A 170 -2.97 -3.45 -28.53
CA GLN A 170 -3.13 -4.68 -27.75
C GLN A 170 -3.78 -4.40 -26.39
N ALA A 171 -3.39 -3.32 -25.70
CA ALA A 171 -4.01 -2.95 -24.43
C ALA A 171 -5.48 -2.55 -24.59
N LYS A 172 -5.83 -1.87 -25.68
CA LYS A 172 -7.24 -1.57 -26.01
C LYS A 172 -8.07 -2.84 -26.20
N GLU A 173 -7.55 -3.83 -26.93
CA GLU A 173 -8.23 -5.11 -27.11
C GLU A 173 -8.42 -5.84 -25.76
N ARG A 174 -7.37 -5.85 -24.91
CA ARG A 174 -7.44 -6.43 -23.56
C ARG A 174 -8.44 -5.71 -22.65
N ALA A 175 -8.47 -4.37 -22.69
CA ALA A 175 -9.43 -3.57 -21.92
C ALA A 175 -10.87 -3.85 -22.34
N GLN A 176 -11.13 -4.03 -23.65
CA GLN A 176 -12.44 -4.43 -24.14
C GLN A 176 -12.83 -5.84 -23.67
N SER A 177 -11.88 -6.77 -23.59
CA SER A 177 -12.12 -8.13 -23.04
C SER A 177 -12.54 -8.07 -21.58
N ILE A 178 -11.80 -7.32 -20.75
CA ILE A 178 -12.12 -7.16 -19.32
C ILE A 178 -13.49 -6.51 -19.15
N LYS A 179 -13.83 -5.52 -19.98
CA LYS A 179 -15.15 -4.89 -19.97
C LYS A 179 -16.27 -5.87 -20.31
N ALA A 180 -16.07 -6.72 -21.31
CA ALA A 180 -17.03 -7.76 -21.68
C ALA A 180 -17.22 -8.80 -20.56
N GLU A 181 -16.12 -9.23 -19.92
CA GLU A 181 -16.16 -10.15 -18.79
C GLU A 181 -16.86 -9.54 -17.57
N GLY A 182 -16.56 -8.27 -17.27
CA GLY A 182 -17.22 -7.52 -16.19
C GLY A 182 -18.73 -7.41 -16.39
N PHE A 183 -19.19 -7.17 -17.62
CA PHE A 183 -20.64 -7.18 -17.92
C PHE A 183 -21.26 -8.56 -17.84
N ALA A 184 -20.56 -9.60 -18.31
CA ALA A 184 -21.05 -10.98 -18.22
C ALA A 184 -21.22 -11.42 -16.76
N ALA A 185 -20.38 -10.95 -15.84
CA ALA A 185 -20.44 -11.28 -14.42
C ALA A 185 -21.64 -10.67 -13.68
N VAL A 186 -22.27 -9.62 -14.24
CA VAL A 186 -23.43 -8.92 -13.63
C VAL A 186 -24.68 -8.96 -14.51
N ASP A 187 -24.71 -9.84 -15.52
CA ASP A 187 -25.77 -9.87 -16.53
C ASP A 187 -27.15 -10.23 -15.93
N ASP A 188 -27.17 -10.95 -14.82
CA ASP A 188 -28.38 -11.38 -14.11
C ASP A 188 -28.96 -10.32 -13.17
N ASP A 189 -28.23 -9.23 -12.90
CA ASP A 189 -28.68 -8.12 -12.07
C ASP A 189 -28.75 -6.81 -12.89
N PRO A 190 -29.97 -6.38 -13.29
CA PRO A 190 -30.16 -5.16 -14.07
C PRO A 190 -29.65 -3.89 -13.39
N TRP A 191 -29.64 -3.83 -12.06
CA TRP A 191 -29.13 -2.68 -11.33
C TRP A 191 -27.61 -2.66 -11.37
N LEU A 192 -26.95 -3.78 -11.05
CA LEU A 192 -25.49 -3.88 -11.12
C LEU A 192 -24.99 -3.63 -12.54
N ARG A 193 -25.63 -4.21 -13.55
CA ARG A 193 -25.29 -3.97 -14.95
C ARG A 193 -25.28 -2.49 -15.30
N ARG A 194 -26.34 -1.76 -14.91
CA ARG A 194 -26.42 -0.31 -15.15
C ARG A 194 -25.30 0.46 -14.43
N MET A 195 -25.01 0.11 -13.18
CA MET A 195 -23.94 0.77 -12.42
C MET A 195 -22.58 0.52 -13.04
N THR A 196 -22.29 -0.70 -13.48
CA THR A 196 -21.06 -1.06 -14.20
C THR A 196 -20.95 -0.31 -15.54
N GLU A 197 -22.06 -0.13 -16.26
CA GLU A 197 -22.09 0.65 -17.51
C GLU A 197 -21.77 2.14 -17.27
N GLN A 198 -22.23 2.71 -16.15
CA GLN A 198 -22.06 4.14 -15.85
C GLN A 198 -20.72 4.48 -15.18
N HIS A 199 -20.11 3.53 -14.50
CA HIS A 199 -18.93 3.75 -13.66
C HIS A 199 -17.74 2.88 -14.06
N TRP A 200 -17.66 2.49 -15.33
CA TRP A 200 -16.55 1.67 -15.81
C TRP A 200 -15.23 2.44 -15.62
N PRO A 201 -14.28 1.93 -14.83
CA PRO A 201 -13.12 2.71 -14.38
C PRO A 201 -12.12 3.04 -15.50
N PHE A 202 -12.20 2.35 -16.63
CA PHE A 202 -11.32 2.55 -17.80
C PHE A 202 -12.00 3.27 -18.97
N ASP A 203 -13.23 3.74 -18.78
CA ASP A 203 -13.87 4.57 -19.79
C ASP A 203 -13.33 6.00 -19.72
N ASP A 204 -13.22 6.65 -20.88
CA ASP A 204 -12.86 8.07 -20.94
C ASP A 204 -13.90 8.88 -20.17
N TYR A 205 -13.44 9.64 -19.18
CA TYR A 205 -14.28 10.60 -18.50
C TYR A 205 -14.55 11.78 -19.44
N ASN A 206 -15.82 12.02 -19.75
CA ASN A 206 -16.22 13.19 -20.51
C ASN A 206 -16.22 14.42 -19.58
N GLU A 207 -15.20 15.26 -19.66
CA GLU A 207 -15.09 16.48 -18.83
C GLU A 207 -16.15 17.56 -19.15
N ASP A 208 -16.95 17.36 -20.21
CA ASP A 208 -18.02 18.28 -20.63
C ASP A 208 -19.41 17.99 -20.00
N GLU A 209 -19.52 17.02 -19.08
CA GLU A 209 -20.71 16.78 -18.24
C GLU A 209 -20.60 17.42 -16.85
#